data_AF-A0A7Y2GYX0-F1
#
_entry.id   AF-A0A7Y2GYX0-F1
#
_cell.length_a   1.000
_cell.length_b   1.000
_cell.length_c   1.000
_cell.angle_alpha   90.00
_cell.angle_beta   90.00
_cell.angle_gamma   90.00
#
_symmetry.space_group_name_H-M   'P 1'
#
loop_
_entity.id
_entity.type
_entity.pdbx_description
1 polymer ?
#
loop_
_entity_poly.entity_id
_entity_poly.type
_entity_poly.pdbx_seq_one_letter_code
_entity_poly.pdbx_strand_id
1 'polypeptide(L)'
;DGCGPLNAFMPAGRLKADGGFPKEALQELNRHVARRRLSMRARDRLLRIARTIADLDAEESVHPGHIAAAVQFRPSVHPSVSTF
;
A
#
# COMPACT_ATOMS: atom_id res chain seq x y z
N ASP A 1 -5.70 -14.08 19.77
CA ASP A 1 -5.48 -14.63 18.40
C ASP A 1 -5.77 -13.61 17.31
N GLY A 2 -5.02 -12.48 17.28
CA GLY A 2 -5.46 -11.27 16.57
C GLY A 2 -4.41 -10.57 15.70
N CYS A 3 -3.46 -11.30 15.12
CA CYS A 3 -2.53 -10.70 14.15
C CYS A 3 -2.79 -11.33 12.78
N GLY A 4 -3.53 -10.62 11.92
CA GLY A 4 -3.65 -10.97 10.51
C GLY A 4 -2.25 -11.05 9.86
N PRO A 5 -2.08 -11.83 8.78
CA PRO A 5 -0.77 -12.07 8.20
C PRO A 5 -0.10 -10.76 7.77
N LEU A 6 1.18 -10.60 8.12
CA LEU A 6 2.04 -9.54 7.62
C LEU A 6 1.95 -9.44 6.09
N ASN A 7 2.19 -8.24 5.53
CA ASN A 7 2.13 -7.97 4.08
C ASN A 7 2.97 -8.95 3.21
N ALA A 8 3.97 -9.62 3.80
CA ALA A 8 4.73 -10.69 3.15
C ALA A 8 3.89 -11.94 2.81
N PHE A 9 2.82 -12.20 3.56
CA PHE A 9 1.97 -13.40 3.47
C PHE A 9 0.53 -13.07 3.03
N MET A 10 0.21 -11.83 2.65
CA MET A 10 -1.09 -11.48 2.10
C MET A 10 -1.16 -11.72 0.58
N PRO A 11 -1.91 -12.73 0.09
CA PRO A 11 -2.21 -12.86 -1.33
C PRO A 11 -3.10 -11.67 -1.78
N ALA A 12 -2.91 -11.19 -3.00
CA ALA A 12 -3.57 -9.97 -3.52
C ALA A 12 -5.11 -9.98 -3.41
N GLY A 13 -5.73 -11.17 -3.40
CA GLY A 13 -7.17 -11.34 -3.21
C GLY A 13 -7.67 -10.98 -1.81
N ARG A 14 -6.83 -11.04 -0.76
CA ARG A 14 -7.21 -10.78 0.63
C ARG A 14 -7.23 -9.30 1.01
N LEU A 15 -6.45 -8.46 0.33
CA LEU A 15 -6.44 -7.00 0.54
C LEU A 15 -7.83 -6.37 0.33
N LYS A 16 -8.67 -6.96 -0.52
CA LYS A 16 -10.04 -6.48 -0.75
C LYS A 16 -11.07 -7.01 0.26
N ALA A 17 -10.81 -8.16 0.86
CA ALA A 17 -11.71 -8.80 1.82
C ALA A 17 -11.44 -8.32 3.26
N ASP A 18 -10.17 -8.22 3.64
CA ASP A 18 -9.74 -7.91 5.02
C ASP A 18 -9.13 -6.49 5.16
N GLY A 19 -8.74 -5.85 4.04
CA GLY A 19 -7.91 -4.65 4.06
C GLY A 19 -8.63 -3.31 4.22
N GLY A 20 -9.96 -3.31 4.46
CA GLY A 20 -10.71 -2.10 4.83
C GLY A 20 -10.44 -0.88 3.94
N PHE A 21 -10.70 -0.97 2.64
CA PHE A 21 -10.53 0.16 1.71
C PHE A 21 -11.86 0.87 1.45
N PRO A 22 -12.24 1.88 2.26
CA PRO A 22 -13.43 2.67 2.01
C PRO A 22 -13.34 3.42 0.67
N LYS A 23 -14.50 3.81 0.15
CA LYS A 23 -14.65 4.44 -1.17
C LYS A 23 -13.73 5.65 -1.33
N GLU A 24 -13.56 6.44 -0.28
CA GLU A 24 -12.77 7.66 -0.24
C GLU A 24 -11.28 7.37 -0.49
N ALA A 25 -10.75 6.29 0.10
CA ALA A 25 -9.37 5.88 -0.12
C ALA A 25 -9.14 5.35 -1.54
N LEU A 26 -10.10 4.58 -2.08
CA LEU A 26 -10.03 4.13 -3.48
C LEU A 26 -10.13 5.30 -4.47
N GLN A 27 -10.93 6.33 -4.15
CA GLN A 27 -11.01 7.55 -4.95
C GLN A 27 -9.68 8.31 -4.96
N GLU A 28 -9.02 8.46 -3.81
CA GLU A 28 -7.68 9.07 -3.73
C GLU A 28 -6.66 8.29 -4.55
N LEU A 29 -6.66 6.96 -4.42
CA LEU A 29 -5.79 6.10 -5.22
C LEU A 29 -6.00 6.31 -6.72
N ASN A 30 -7.26 6.30 -7.17
CA ASN A 30 -7.60 6.48 -8.58
C ASN A 30 -7.16 7.86 -9.10
N ARG A 31 -7.27 8.93 -8.29
CA ARG A 31 -6.72 10.25 -8.64
C ARG A 31 -5.23 10.19 -8.89
N HIS A 32 -4.47 9.55 -8.01
CA HIS A 32 -3.02 9.42 -8.16
C HIS A 32 -2.62 8.55 -9.35
N VAL A 33 -3.30 7.41 -9.55
CA VAL A 33 -3.07 6.52 -10.69
C VAL A 33 -3.29 7.24 -12.01
N ALA A 34 -4.39 8.00 -12.14
CA ALA A 34 -4.69 8.78 -13.33
C ALA A 34 -3.67 9.90 -13.56
N ARG A 35 -3.38 10.70 -12.53
CA ARG A 35 -2.45 11.85 -12.64
C ARG A 35 -1.02 11.41 -12.97
N ARG A 36 -0.55 10.29 -12.42
CA ARG A 36 0.83 9.79 -12.60
C ARG A 36 0.95 8.68 -13.64
N ARG A 37 -0.14 8.33 -14.34
CA ARG A 37 -0.22 7.24 -15.34
C ARG A 37 0.40 5.93 -14.82
N LEU A 38 0.06 5.55 -13.59
CA LEU A 38 0.62 4.37 -12.95
C LEU A 38 0.08 3.09 -13.59
N SER A 39 0.94 2.08 -13.73
CA SER A 39 0.54 0.75 -14.17
C SER A 39 -0.32 0.04 -13.12
N MET A 40 -1.04 -1.01 -13.53
CA MET A 40 -1.80 -1.86 -12.60
C MET A 40 -0.91 -2.44 -11.49
N ARG A 41 0.33 -2.84 -11.83
CA ARG A 41 1.31 -3.33 -10.85
C ARG A 41 1.71 -2.24 -9.84
N ALA A 42 1.90 -1.00 -10.30
CA ALA A 42 2.22 0.12 -9.42
C ALA A 42 1.04 0.45 -8.50
N ARG A 43 -0.20 0.42 -9.01
CA ARG A 43 -1.41 0.56 -8.19
C ARG A 43 -1.50 -0.52 -7.11
N ASP A 44 -1.28 -1.78 -7.46
CA ASP A 44 -1.37 -2.89 -6.50
C ASP A 44 -0.27 -2.80 -5.44
N ARG A 45 0.93 -2.31 -5.81
CA ARG A 45 2.00 -1.98 -4.85
C ARG A 45 1.58 -0.87 -3.90
N LEU A 46 0.94 0.19 -4.40
CA LEU A 46 0.44 1.29 -3.55
C LEU A 46 -0.59 0.80 -2.54
N LEU A 47 -1.52 -0.06 -2.94
CA LEU A 47 -2.50 -0.67 -2.02
C LEU A 47 -1.81 -1.44 -0.89
N ARG A 48 -0.77 -2.22 -1.22
CA ARG A 48 0.01 -2.96 -0.22
C ARG A 48 0.74 -2.05 0.75
N ILE A 49 1.37 -0.97 0.26
CA ILE A 49 2.09 -0.02 1.12
C ILE A 49 1.08 0.73 2.00
N ALA A 50 -0.03 1.20 1.44
CA ALA A 50 -1.06 1.92 2.20
C ALA A 50 -1.67 1.04 3.30
N ARG A 51 -1.89 -0.26 3.04
CA ARG A 51 -2.34 -1.19 4.08
C ARG A 51 -1.30 -1.34 5.18
N THR A 52 -0.02 -1.49 4.83
CA THR A 52 1.06 -1.55 5.84
C THR A 52 1.15 -0.28 6.67
N ILE A 53 0.94 0.89 6.09
CA ILE A 53 0.93 2.13 6.86
C ILE A 53 -0.25 2.13 7.84
N ALA A 54 -1.45 1.75 7.39
CA ALA A 54 -2.61 1.60 8.27
C ALA A 54 -2.38 0.57 9.39
N ASP A 55 -1.74 -0.57 9.08
CA ASP A 55 -1.35 -1.58 10.07
C ASP A 55 -0.41 -0.98 11.14
N LEU A 56 0.56 -0.16 10.73
CA LEU A 56 1.51 0.50 11.63
C LEU A 56 0.85 1.56 12.51
N ASP A 57 -0.19 2.22 11.99
CA ASP A 57 -1.01 3.19 12.72
C ASP A 57 -2.07 2.50 13.60
N ALA A 58 -2.09 1.16 13.64
CA ALA A 58 -3.10 0.33 14.33
C ALA A 58 -4.54 0.61 13.87
N GLU A 59 -4.71 1.02 12.62
CA GLU A 59 -6.00 1.32 12.00
C GLU A 59 -6.55 0.10 11.24
N GLU A 60 -7.83 -0.19 11.46
CA GLU A 60 -8.54 -1.27 10.76
C GLU A 60 -8.80 -0.92 9.29
N SER A 61 -8.90 0.37 8.97
CA SER A 61 -9.22 0.88 7.63
C SER A 61 -8.09 1.71 7.02
N VAL A 62 -7.97 1.63 5.70
CA VAL A 62 -7.06 2.47 4.93
C VAL A 62 -7.76 3.80 4.62
N HIS A 63 -7.26 4.89 5.19
CA HIS A 63 -7.77 6.23 4.91
C HIS A 63 -7.02 6.90 3.73
N PRO A 64 -7.56 7.99 3.15
CA PRO A 64 -6.89 8.74 2.09
C PRO A 64 -5.47 9.20 2.47
N GLY A 65 -5.21 9.49 3.75
CA GLY A 65 -3.87 9.82 4.25
C GLY A 65 -2.85 8.70 4.05
N HIS A 66 -3.24 7.45 4.30
CA HIS A 66 -2.37 6.28 4.08
C HIS A 66 -2.04 6.09 2.59
N ILE A 67 -2.98 6.40 1.69
CA ILE A 67 -2.75 6.40 0.24
C ILE A 67 -1.74 7.49 -0.14
N ALA A 68 -1.90 8.71 0.36
CA ALA A 68 -0.99 9.81 0.08
C ALA A 68 0.43 9.52 0.59
N ALA A 69 0.55 8.89 1.75
CA ALA A 69 1.83 8.44 2.31
C ALA A 69 2.46 7.32 1.44
N ALA A 70 1.67 6.34 1.01
CA ALA A 70 2.13 5.28 0.12
C ALA A 70 2.63 5.81 -1.23
N VAL A 71 1.98 6.83 -1.78
CA VAL A 71 2.36 7.50 -3.04
C VAL A 71 3.70 8.26 -2.92
N GLN A 72 4.04 8.71 -1.72
CA GLN A 72 5.30 9.40 -1.42
C GLN A 72 6.40 8.44 -0.99
N PHE A 73 6.05 7.22 -0.58
CA PHE A 73 6.99 6.21 -0.14
C PHE A 73 7.98 5.86 -1.25
N ARG A 74 9.24 6.28 -1.06
CA ARG A 74 10.38 5.87 -1.88
C ARG A 74 11.21 4.89 -1.04
N PRO A 75 11.20 3.59 -1.37
CA PRO A 75 12.15 2.69 -0.76
C PRO A 75 13.54 3.10 -1.23
N SER A 76 14.40 3.46 -0.28
CA SER A 76 15.82 3.70 -0.54
C SER A 76 16.37 2.45 -1.20
N VAL A 77 16.84 2.58 -2.45
CA VAL A 77 17.62 1.52 -3.08
C VAL A 77 18.87 1.36 -2.22
N HIS A 78 19.03 0.19 -1.61
CA HIS A 78 20.26 -0.15 -0.91
C HIS A 78 21.41 0.02 -1.92
N PRO A 79 22.46 0.81 -1.61
CA PRO A 79 23.62 0.88 -2.49
C PRO A 79 24.16 -0.55 -2.64
N SER A 80 24.24 -1.00 -3.89
CA SER A 80 24.78 -2.31 -4.24
C SER A 80 26.12 -2.48 -3.56
N VAL A 81 26.26 -3.57 -2.80
CA VAL A 81 27.57 -4.02 -2.32
C VAL A 81 28.39 -4.30 -3.57
N SER A 82 29.39 -3.46 -3.81
CA SER A 82 30.38 -3.66 -4.87
C SER A 82 31.28 -4.79 -4.40
N THR A 83 30.92 -6.03 -4.72
CA THR A 83 31.82 -7.17 -4.53
C THR A 83 32.84 -7.12 -5.67
N PHE A 84 34.10 -6.86 -5.29
CA PHE A 84 35.28 -6.98 -6.14
C PHE A 84 35.51 -8.44 -6.56
#